data_AF-A0A923QFK2-F1
#
_entry.id   AF-A0A923QFK2-F1
#
_cell.length_a   1.000
_cell.length_b   1.000
_cell.length_c   1.000
_cell.angle_alpha   90.00
_cell.angle_beta   90.00
_cell.angle_gamma   90.00
#
_symmetry.space_group_name_H-M   'P 1'
#
loop_
_entity.id
_entity.type
_entity.pdbx_description
1 polymer ?
#
loop_
_entity_poly.entity_id
_entity_poly.type
_entity_poly.pdbx_seq_one_letter_code
_entity_poly.pdbx_strand_id
1 'polypeptide(L)'
;YLFKRYGILAGSTRLARMFKTVGRRFGCFATEPLYSAAPMACGPYAVRVRLAPSASNGTASPNAKADWGADFRAKLSGQALHWDLQLQPYVSEALTPIEDASVNWPTPYTTVARLMLPAQDGNSAQGKAFADRAEAGVFDPWQALAEHRPLGDVQRARKVVYFESQKGRGAV
;
A
#
# COMPACT_ATOMS: atom_id res chain seq x y z
N TYR A 1 -0.59 27.74 -3.94
CA TYR A 1 -0.21 26.71 -4.94
C TYR A 1 -1.42 26.06 -5.62
N LEU A 2 -2.33 25.40 -4.89
CA LEU A 2 -3.51 24.71 -5.45
C LEU A 2 -4.36 25.57 -6.39
N PHE A 3 -4.74 26.78 -5.98
CA PHE A 3 -5.54 27.69 -6.82
C PHE A 3 -4.81 28.19 -8.06
N LYS A 4 -3.47 28.38 -7.97
CA LYS A 4 -2.63 28.77 -9.10
C LYS A 4 -2.50 27.65 -10.14
N ARG A 5 -2.57 26.39 -9.71
CA ARG A 5 -2.41 25.21 -10.59
C ARG A 5 -3.74 24.67 -11.15
N TYR A 6 -4.83 24.82 -10.40
CA TYR A 6 -6.12 24.19 -10.73
C TYR A 6 -7.28 25.20 -10.88
N GLY A 7 -7.04 26.50 -10.71
CA GLY A 7 -8.10 27.51 -10.66
C GLY A 7 -8.88 27.49 -9.35
N ILE A 8 -9.75 28.49 -9.15
CA ILE A 8 -10.47 28.72 -7.89
C ILE A 8 -11.44 27.57 -7.57
N LEU A 9 -12.24 27.12 -8.56
CA LEU A 9 -13.26 26.07 -8.41
C LEU A 9 -12.67 24.67 -8.19
N ALA A 10 -11.70 24.25 -9.00
CA ALA A 10 -11.09 22.92 -8.81
C ALA A 10 -10.09 22.91 -7.64
N GLY A 11 -9.49 24.06 -7.31
CA GLY A 11 -8.66 24.22 -6.13
C GLY A 11 -9.45 24.08 -4.82
N SER A 12 -10.65 24.65 -4.73
CA SER A 12 -11.50 24.57 -3.53
C SER A 12 -12.07 23.17 -3.31
N THR A 13 -12.51 22.48 -4.38
CA THR A 13 -12.96 21.08 -4.29
C THR A 13 -11.84 20.13 -3.89
N ARG A 14 -10.61 20.32 -4.39
CA ARG A 14 -9.44 19.54 -3.94
C ARG A 14 -9.11 19.81 -2.48
N LEU A 15 -9.18 21.06 -2.03
CA LEU A 15 -8.96 21.43 -0.63
C LEU A 15 -10.00 20.79 0.30
N ALA A 16 -11.29 20.82 -0.07
CA ALA A 16 -12.36 20.16 0.68
C ALA A 16 -12.15 18.64 0.77
N ARG A 17 -11.72 17.99 -0.32
CA ARG A 17 -11.36 16.56 -0.31
C ARG A 17 -10.18 16.28 0.62
N MET A 18 -9.14 17.12 0.59
CA MET A 18 -8.01 17.00 1.53
C MET A 18 -8.47 17.08 2.98
N PHE A 19 -9.30 18.06 3.34
CA PHE A 19 -9.84 18.18 4.70
C PHE A 19 -10.66 16.95 5.14
N LYS A 20 -11.44 16.35 4.22
CA LYS A 20 -12.18 15.11 4.50
C LYS A 20 -11.27 13.92 4.78
N THR A 21 -10.07 13.89 4.20
CA THR A 21 -9.10 12.80 4.41
C THR A 21 -8.23 13.02 5.66
N VAL A 22 -7.91 14.27 6.02
CA VAL A 22 -7.07 14.63 7.17
C VAL A 22 -7.64 14.13 8.52
N GLY A 23 -8.96 13.92 8.60
CA GLY A 23 -9.62 13.42 9.83
C GLY A 23 -9.69 11.90 9.97
N ARG A 24 -9.39 11.11 8.92
CA ARG A 24 -9.51 9.65 9.01
C ARG A 24 -8.35 9.09 9.84
N ARG A 25 -8.66 8.56 11.02
CA ARG A 25 -7.69 7.89 11.88
C ARG A 25 -7.36 6.52 11.29
N PHE A 26 -6.07 6.27 11.06
CA PHE A 26 -5.56 4.93 10.76
C PHE A 26 -5.72 4.06 12.02
N GLY A 27 -6.50 2.97 11.90
CA GLY A 27 -6.74 2.03 13.01
C GLY A 27 -5.48 1.23 13.36
N CYS A 28 -5.17 0.22 12.57
CA CYS A 28 -3.93 -0.55 12.64
C CYS A 28 -3.64 -1.26 11.30
N PHE A 29 -2.44 -1.82 11.15
CA PHE A 29 -2.01 -2.51 9.93
C PHE A 29 -2.83 -3.76 9.58
N ALA A 30 -3.44 -4.44 10.57
CA ALA A 30 -4.22 -5.66 10.34
C ALA A 30 -5.65 -5.39 9.84
N THR A 31 -6.17 -4.17 10.03
CA THR A 31 -7.59 -3.84 9.84
C THR A 31 -7.83 -2.71 8.85
N GLU A 32 -6.78 -2.08 8.33
CA GLU A 32 -6.89 -1.06 7.28
C GLU A 32 -6.51 -1.63 5.91
N PRO A 33 -7.18 -1.20 4.81
CA PRO A 33 -6.76 -1.58 3.48
C PRO A 33 -5.41 -0.96 3.10
N LEU A 34 -4.56 -1.74 2.44
CA LEU A 34 -3.28 -1.31 1.90
C LEU A 34 -3.39 -1.20 0.38
N TYR A 35 -2.76 -0.19 -0.23
CA TYR A 35 -2.89 0.11 -1.65
C TYR A 35 -1.51 0.20 -2.31
N SER A 36 -1.41 -0.21 -3.58
CA SER A 36 -0.20 0.04 -4.38
C SER A 36 0.05 1.53 -4.66
N ALA A 37 -1.00 2.36 -4.50
CA ALA A 37 -1.12 3.78 -4.80
C ALA A 37 -0.94 4.14 -6.28
N ALA A 38 0.11 3.63 -6.93
CA ALA A 38 0.37 3.78 -8.34
C ALA A 38 0.05 2.50 -9.13
N PRO A 39 -0.19 2.62 -10.46
CA PRO A 39 -0.47 1.46 -11.31
C PRO A 39 0.74 0.56 -11.55
N MET A 40 0.46 -0.67 -11.97
CA MET A 40 1.43 -1.65 -12.46
C MET A 40 0.82 -2.49 -13.58
N ALA A 41 1.69 -3.16 -14.34
CA ALA A 41 1.27 -4.16 -15.31
C ALA A 41 0.76 -5.41 -14.57
N CYS A 42 -0.11 -6.15 -15.24
CA CYS A 42 -0.60 -7.47 -14.85
C CYS A 42 -0.74 -8.28 -16.15
N GLY A 43 0.38 -8.80 -16.65
CA GLY A 43 0.46 -9.37 -17.99
C GLY A 43 0.14 -8.29 -19.04
N PRO A 44 -0.86 -8.49 -19.92
CA PRO A 44 -1.24 -7.50 -20.94
C PRO A 44 -2.09 -6.34 -20.37
N TYR A 45 -2.48 -6.39 -19.10
CA TYR A 45 -3.37 -5.40 -18.48
C TYR A 45 -2.61 -4.41 -17.59
N ALA A 46 -3.25 -3.27 -17.30
CA ALA A 46 -2.79 -2.33 -16.27
C ALA A 46 -3.79 -2.31 -15.11
N VAL A 47 -3.29 -2.30 -13.88
CA VAL A 47 -4.11 -2.40 -12.67
C VAL A 47 -3.54 -1.54 -11.54
N ARG A 48 -4.40 -1.17 -10.58
CA ARG A 48 -3.99 -0.85 -9.20
C ARG A 48 -4.29 -2.05 -8.30
N VAL A 49 -3.52 -2.20 -7.23
CA VAL A 49 -3.65 -3.33 -6.31
C VAL A 49 -4.07 -2.84 -4.94
N ARG A 50 -4.92 -3.61 -4.26
CA ARG A 50 -5.29 -3.42 -2.86
C ARG A 50 -5.25 -4.73 -2.10
N LEU A 51 -4.81 -4.69 -0.85
CA LEU A 51 -5.10 -5.72 0.15
C LEU A 51 -6.25 -5.24 1.02
N ALA A 52 -7.41 -5.90 0.91
CA ALA A 52 -8.56 -5.62 1.76
C ALA A 52 -8.54 -6.58 2.97
N PRO A 53 -8.50 -6.08 4.21
CA PRO A 53 -8.40 -6.93 5.39
C PRO A 53 -9.69 -7.72 5.58
N SER A 54 -9.54 -8.99 5.96
CA SER A 54 -10.65 -9.83 6.37
C SER A 54 -11.23 -9.33 7.70
N ALA A 55 -12.55 -9.44 7.86
CA ALA A 55 -13.21 -9.19 9.14
C ALA A 55 -12.69 -10.12 10.26
N SER A 56 -12.15 -11.30 9.90
CA SER A 56 -11.53 -12.22 10.86
C SER A 56 -10.32 -11.64 11.58
N ASN A 57 -9.65 -10.61 11.01
CA ASN A 57 -8.51 -9.94 11.67
C ASN A 57 -8.95 -9.12 12.90
N GLY A 58 -10.26 -9.01 13.13
CA GLY A 58 -10.88 -8.28 14.23
C GLY A 58 -10.84 -6.76 14.04
N THR A 59 -10.89 -6.04 15.15
CA THR A 59 -10.85 -4.57 15.19
C THR A 59 -9.52 -4.06 15.74
N ALA A 60 -9.14 -2.83 15.43
CA ALA A 60 -7.96 -2.21 16.02
C ALA A 60 -8.12 -2.11 17.56
N SER A 61 -7.05 -2.39 18.31
CA SER A 61 -7.10 -2.24 19.77
C SER A 61 -7.30 -0.77 20.16
N PRO A 62 -7.95 -0.46 21.29
CA PRO A 62 -8.22 0.93 21.71
C PRO A 62 -6.98 1.83 21.74
N ASN A 63 -5.81 1.27 22.07
CA ASN A 63 -4.53 1.98 22.15
C ASN A 63 -3.57 1.67 20.98
N ALA A 64 -4.05 1.13 19.86
CA ALA A 64 -3.21 0.75 18.72
C ALA A 64 -2.34 1.91 18.20
N LYS A 65 -2.84 3.16 18.30
CA LYS A 65 -2.11 4.36 17.88
C LYS A 65 -0.82 4.62 18.67
N ALA A 66 -0.71 4.11 19.90
CA ALA A 66 0.50 4.29 20.70
C ALA A 66 1.68 3.50 20.09
N ASP A 67 1.41 2.30 19.57
CA ASP A 67 2.38 1.47 18.85
C ASP A 67 1.64 0.50 17.92
N TRP A 68 1.55 0.87 16.63
CA TRP A 68 0.90 0.03 15.62
C TRP A 68 1.64 -1.29 15.38
N GLY A 69 2.96 -1.33 15.61
CA GLY A 69 3.77 -2.53 15.47
C GLY A 69 3.52 -3.52 16.60
N ALA A 70 3.37 -3.05 17.83
CA ALA A 70 2.94 -3.89 18.96
C ALA A 70 1.52 -4.44 18.76
N ASP A 71 0.57 -3.62 18.30
CA ASP A 71 -0.80 -4.07 18.00
C ASP A 71 -0.80 -5.16 16.92
N PHE A 72 -0.07 -4.95 15.81
CA PHE A 72 0.03 -5.93 14.74
C PHE A 72 0.65 -7.25 15.21
N ARG A 73 1.75 -7.19 15.99
CA ARG A 73 2.41 -8.37 16.55
C ARG A 73 1.51 -9.15 17.51
N ALA A 74 0.77 -8.46 18.37
CA ALA A 74 -0.17 -9.10 19.30
C ALA A 74 -1.30 -9.83 18.57
N LYS A 75 -1.78 -9.27 17.45
CA LYS A 75 -2.77 -9.94 16.59
C LYS A 75 -2.19 -11.16 15.89
N LEU A 76 -1.00 -11.00 15.30
CA LEU A 76 -0.31 -12.06 14.56
C LEU A 76 0.12 -13.22 15.48
N SER A 77 0.41 -12.98 16.76
CA SER A 77 0.72 -14.07 17.70
C SER A 77 -0.53 -14.86 18.12
N GLY A 78 -1.70 -14.22 18.14
CA GLY A 78 -2.96 -14.85 18.56
C GLY A 78 -3.67 -15.64 17.46
N GLN A 79 -3.50 -15.29 16.18
CA GLN A 79 -4.17 -15.94 15.07
C GLN A 79 -3.49 -15.66 13.71
N ALA A 80 -3.87 -16.44 12.69
CA ALA A 80 -3.56 -16.12 11.31
C ALA A 80 -4.33 -14.86 10.86
N LEU A 81 -3.67 -13.99 10.08
CA LEU A 81 -4.26 -12.78 9.52
C LEU A 81 -4.48 -12.95 8.02
N HIS A 82 -5.60 -12.41 7.52
CA HIS A 82 -6.05 -12.61 6.14
C HIS A 82 -6.38 -11.30 5.43
N TRP A 83 -6.05 -11.24 4.14
CA TRP A 83 -6.45 -10.16 3.25
C TRP A 83 -6.88 -10.72 1.90
N ASP A 84 -7.93 -10.15 1.32
CA ASP A 84 -8.24 -10.36 -0.08
C ASP A 84 -7.33 -9.45 -0.93
N LEU A 85 -6.55 -10.07 -1.83
CA LEU A 85 -5.78 -9.37 -2.86
C LEU A 85 -6.72 -9.01 -4.00
N GLN A 86 -6.85 -7.71 -4.26
CA GLN A 86 -7.80 -7.17 -5.20
C GLN A 86 -7.12 -6.33 -6.26
N LEU A 87 -7.60 -6.44 -7.49
CA LEU A 87 -7.18 -5.64 -8.63
C LEU A 87 -8.27 -4.65 -9.00
N GLN A 88 -7.86 -3.45 -9.36
CA GLN A 88 -8.70 -2.40 -9.92
C GLN A 88 -8.20 -2.12 -11.35
N PRO A 89 -8.96 -2.50 -12.39
CA PRO A 89 -8.47 -2.46 -13.77
C PRO A 89 -8.45 -1.04 -14.33
N TYR A 90 -7.50 -0.81 -15.23
CA TYR A 90 -7.48 0.30 -16.16
C TYR A 90 -8.57 0.11 -17.23
N VAL A 91 -9.20 1.21 -17.64
CA VAL A 91 -10.20 1.23 -18.74
C VAL A 91 -9.84 2.27 -19.80
N SER A 92 -9.44 3.48 -19.40
CA SER A 92 -9.00 4.54 -20.32
C SER A 92 -8.23 5.63 -19.60
N GLU A 93 -7.38 6.39 -20.30
CA GLU A 93 -6.66 7.52 -19.67
C GLU A 93 -7.59 8.57 -19.07
N ALA A 94 -8.81 8.75 -19.60
CA ALA A 94 -9.76 9.72 -19.09
C ALA A 94 -10.33 9.33 -17.71
N LEU A 95 -10.52 8.04 -17.44
CA LEU A 95 -11.14 7.54 -16.21
C LEU A 95 -10.12 6.98 -15.21
N THR A 96 -9.09 6.33 -15.73
CA THR A 96 -8.07 5.61 -14.99
C THR A 96 -6.67 6.05 -15.45
N PRO A 97 -6.31 7.35 -15.34
CA PRO A 97 -5.05 7.84 -15.87
C PRO A 97 -3.87 7.12 -15.21
N ILE A 98 -2.94 6.63 -16.04
CA ILE A 98 -1.72 5.96 -15.54
C ILE A 98 -0.70 7.00 -15.06
N GLU A 99 -0.62 8.13 -15.76
CA GLU A 99 0.34 9.21 -15.51
C GLU A 99 -0.19 10.27 -14.51
N ASP A 100 -1.34 10.04 -13.87
CA ASP A 100 -1.84 10.89 -12.76
C ASP A 100 -2.29 10.03 -11.57
N ALA A 101 -1.34 9.75 -10.68
CA ALA A 101 -1.60 9.01 -9.44
C ALA A 101 -2.51 9.75 -8.44
N SER A 102 -2.80 11.04 -8.64
CA SER A 102 -3.69 11.82 -7.78
C SER A 102 -5.19 11.56 -8.04
N VAL A 103 -5.51 10.90 -9.16
CA VAL A 103 -6.88 10.54 -9.52
C VAL A 103 -7.24 9.19 -8.92
N ASN A 104 -8.38 9.16 -8.21
CA ASN A 104 -9.01 7.92 -7.76
C ASN A 104 -9.75 7.29 -8.93
N TRP A 105 -9.40 6.05 -9.26
CA TRP A 105 -10.04 5.30 -10.33
C TRP A 105 -11.46 4.86 -9.88
N PRO A 106 -12.49 5.05 -10.72
CA PRO A 106 -13.86 4.69 -10.38
C PRO A 106 -14.18 3.21 -10.61
N THR A 107 -13.28 2.46 -11.23
CA THR A 107 -13.47 1.05 -11.56
C THR A 107 -13.58 0.19 -10.30
N PRO A 108 -14.40 -0.89 -10.31
CA PRO A 108 -14.56 -1.73 -9.14
C PRO A 108 -13.28 -2.53 -8.82
N TYR A 109 -13.15 -2.94 -7.56
CA TYR A 109 -12.11 -3.89 -7.14
C TYR A 109 -12.62 -5.33 -7.31
N THR A 110 -11.79 -6.21 -7.85
CA THR A 110 -12.06 -7.64 -8.01
C THR A 110 -11.05 -8.45 -7.22
N THR A 111 -11.52 -9.34 -6.33
CA THR A 111 -10.64 -10.27 -5.58
C THR A 111 -10.10 -11.33 -6.52
N VAL A 112 -8.77 -11.49 -6.53
CA VAL A 112 -8.07 -12.48 -7.38
C VAL A 112 -7.26 -13.49 -6.58
N ALA A 113 -6.94 -13.19 -5.31
CA ALA A 113 -6.25 -14.11 -4.42
C ALA A 113 -6.53 -13.75 -2.95
N ARG A 114 -6.07 -14.59 -2.03
CA ARG A 114 -6.08 -14.31 -0.59
C ARG A 114 -4.66 -14.45 -0.04
N LEU A 115 -4.20 -13.41 0.65
CA LEU A 115 -2.99 -13.43 1.45
C LEU A 115 -3.34 -13.94 2.85
N MET A 116 -2.59 -14.92 3.33
CA MET A 116 -2.63 -15.37 4.71
C MET A 116 -1.24 -15.21 5.32
N LEU A 117 -1.16 -14.56 6.47
CA LEU A 117 0.00 -14.62 7.35
C LEU A 117 -0.33 -15.59 8.48
N PRO A 118 0.40 -16.71 8.63
CA PRO A 118 0.17 -17.63 9.74
C PRO A 118 0.49 -16.96 11.08
N ALA A 119 0.00 -17.53 12.17
CA ALA A 119 0.35 -17.03 13.50
C ALA A 119 1.87 -17.11 13.73
N GLN A 120 2.46 -16.06 14.30
CA GLN A 120 3.91 -15.97 14.52
C GLN A 120 4.23 -15.46 15.92
N ASP A 121 5.19 -16.11 16.57
CA ASP A 121 5.80 -15.59 17.80
C ASP A 121 7.08 -14.81 17.48
N GLY A 122 6.96 -13.47 17.46
CA GLY A 122 8.09 -12.57 17.25
C GLY A 122 9.12 -12.56 18.39
N ASN A 123 8.82 -13.13 19.56
CA ASN A 123 9.75 -13.20 20.68
C ASN A 123 10.63 -14.46 20.66
N SER A 124 10.24 -15.47 19.89
CA SER A 124 11.04 -16.66 19.64
C SER A 124 12.38 -16.32 19.00
N ALA A 125 13.39 -17.19 19.15
CA ALA A 125 14.69 -17.00 18.51
C ALA A 125 14.56 -16.93 16.97
N GLN A 126 13.68 -17.77 16.39
CA GLN A 126 13.41 -17.75 14.95
C GLN A 126 12.69 -16.47 14.51
N GLY A 127 11.73 -15.97 15.31
CA GLY A 127 11.02 -14.73 15.05
C GLY A 127 11.95 -13.51 15.06
N LYS A 128 12.86 -13.43 16.02
CA LYS A 128 13.90 -12.39 16.09
C LYS A 128 14.84 -12.45 14.88
N ALA A 129 15.36 -13.63 14.56
CA ALA A 129 16.22 -13.80 13.38
C ALA A 129 15.50 -13.49 12.05
N PHE A 130 14.19 -13.73 11.96
CA PHE A 130 13.40 -13.31 10.81
C PHE A 130 13.22 -11.78 10.77
N ALA A 131 12.95 -11.14 11.91
CA ALA A 131 12.86 -9.68 12.00
C ALA A 131 14.16 -8.99 11.58
N ASP A 132 15.31 -9.50 12.02
CA ASP A 132 16.63 -8.96 11.64
C ASP A 132 16.86 -9.07 10.12
N ARG A 133 16.45 -10.19 9.50
CA ARG A 133 16.50 -10.36 8.04
C ARG A 133 15.53 -9.43 7.31
N ALA A 134 14.35 -9.19 7.87
CA ALA A 134 13.38 -8.27 7.28
C ALA A 134 13.86 -6.81 7.35
N GLU A 135 14.49 -6.40 8.45
CA GLU A 135 15.09 -5.07 8.63
C GLU A 135 16.25 -4.83 7.64
N ALA A 136 17.09 -5.84 7.43
CA ALA A 136 18.14 -5.82 6.41
C ALA A 136 17.60 -5.94 4.97
N GLY A 137 16.31 -6.22 4.80
CA GLY A 137 15.66 -6.43 3.52
C GLY A 137 15.59 -5.18 2.64
N VAL A 138 15.52 -5.43 1.34
CA VAL A 138 15.25 -4.40 0.33
C VAL A 138 13.84 -4.64 -0.21
N PHE A 139 12.96 -3.66 -0.05
CA PHE A 139 11.60 -3.67 -0.59
C PHE A 139 11.50 -2.62 -1.69
N ASP A 140 11.72 -3.00 -2.94
CA ASP A 140 11.67 -2.12 -4.11
C ASP A 140 10.52 -2.53 -5.05
N PRO A 141 9.60 -1.62 -5.42
CA PRO A 141 8.55 -1.92 -6.40
C PRO A 141 9.05 -2.43 -7.76
N TRP A 142 10.29 -2.13 -8.12
CA TRP A 142 10.93 -2.58 -9.36
C TRP A 142 11.61 -3.95 -9.23
N GLN A 143 11.67 -4.54 -8.03
CA GLN A 143 11.90 -5.97 -7.85
C GLN A 143 10.62 -6.75 -8.16
N ALA A 144 10.22 -6.69 -9.43
CA ALA A 144 9.01 -7.28 -9.95
C ALA A 144 9.31 -8.10 -11.22
N LEU A 145 8.44 -9.06 -11.52
CA LEU A 145 8.44 -9.73 -12.82
C LEU A 145 8.22 -8.69 -13.93
N ALA A 146 8.78 -8.93 -15.12
CA ALA A 146 8.59 -8.04 -16.26
C ALA A 146 7.10 -7.83 -16.60
N GLU A 147 6.30 -8.89 -16.48
CA GLU A 147 4.84 -8.87 -16.66
C GLU A 147 4.09 -8.07 -15.60
N HIS A 148 4.71 -7.81 -14.44
CA HIS A 148 4.14 -7.07 -13.31
C HIS A 148 4.87 -5.74 -13.04
N ARG A 149 5.58 -5.23 -14.06
CA ARG A 149 6.39 -4.02 -13.91
C ARG A 149 5.56 -2.79 -13.47
N PRO A 150 6.11 -1.92 -12.62
CA PRO A 150 5.49 -0.64 -12.27
C PRO A 150 5.21 0.26 -13.50
N LEU A 151 4.10 1.03 -13.48
CA LEU A 151 3.68 1.92 -14.58
C LEU A 151 3.47 3.37 -14.11
N GLY A 152 3.68 4.33 -15.01
CA GLY A 152 3.50 5.75 -14.73
C GLY A 152 4.76 6.46 -14.21
N ASP A 153 4.74 7.80 -14.27
CA ASP A 153 5.81 8.70 -13.86
C ASP A 153 6.27 8.51 -12.41
N VAL A 154 5.33 8.39 -11.47
CA VAL A 154 5.61 8.16 -10.05
C VAL A 154 6.41 6.88 -9.86
N GLN A 155 6.05 5.81 -10.57
CA GLN A 155 6.78 4.56 -10.47
C GLN A 155 8.18 4.67 -11.09
N ARG A 156 8.33 5.33 -12.25
CA ARG A 156 9.64 5.58 -12.85
C ARG A 156 10.55 6.39 -11.91
N ALA A 157 10.00 7.40 -11.22
CA ALA A 157 10.73 8.15 -10.20
C ALA A 157 11.15 7.27 -9.03
N ARG A 158 10.26 6.37 -8.55
CA ARG A 158 10.58 5.42 -7.46
C ARG A 158 11.75 4.51 -7.81
N LYS A 159 11.94 4.14 -9.09
CA LYS A 159 13.11 3.33 -9.50
C LYS A 159 14.43 3.99 -9.09
N VAL A 160 14.54 5.29 -9.36
CA VAL A 160 15.76 6.07 -9.08
C VAL A 160 15.90 6.29 -7.58
N VAL A 161 14.83 6.73 -6.92
CA VAL A 161 14.87 7.10 -5.49
C VAL A 161 15.13 5.88 -4.59
N TYR A 162 14.52 4.73 -4.87
CA TYR A 162 14.77 3.51 -4.09
C TYR A 162 16.21 3.02 -4.25
N PHE A 163 16.76 3.08 -5.46
CA PHE A 163 18.15 2.71 -5.71
C PHE A 163 19.14 3.60 -4.95
N GLU A 164 18.94 4.92 -4.94
CA GLU A 164 19.79 5.82 -4.17
C GLU A 164 19.64 5.61 -2.65
N SER A 165 18.42 5.30 -2.17
CA SER A 165 18.18 4.93 -0.76
C SER A 165 18.88 3.63 -0.36
N GLN A 166 18.86 2.62 -1.23
CA GLN A 166 19.57 1.34 -1.02
C GLN A 166 21.07 1.58 -0.85
N LYS A 167 21.70 2.39 -1.72
CA LYS A 167 23.10 2.81 -1.57
C LYS A 167 23.36 3.49 -0.25
N GLY A 168 22.51 4.45 0.13
CA GLY A 168 22.65 5.17 1.40
C GLY A 168 22.60 4.28 2.64
N ARG A 169 21.88 3.14 2.57
CA ARG A 169 21.79 2.15 3.66
C ARG A 169 22.79 0.99 3.53
N GLY A 170 23.63 0.97 2.49
CA GLY A 170 24.54 -0.15 2.22
C GLY A 170 23.83 -1.46 1.84
N ALA A 171 22.63 -1.37 1.29
CA ALA A 171 21.77 -2.50 0.93
C ALA A 171 21.66 -2.66 -0.60
N VAL A 172 22.79 -2.54 -1.31
CA VAL A 172 22.90 -2.61 -2.79
C VAL A 172 23.33 -3.98 -3.25
#